data_AF-A0A941UWH1-F1
#
_entry.id   AF-A0A941UWH1-F1
#
_cell.length_a   1.000
_cell.length_b   1.000
_cell.length_c   1.000
_cell.angle_alpha   90.00
_cell.angle_beta   90.00
_cell.angle_gamma   90.00
#
_symmetry.space_group_name_H-M   'P 1'
#
loop_
_entity.id
_entity.type
_entity.pdbx_description
1 polymer ?
#
loop_
_entity_poly.entity_id
_entity_poly.type
_entity_poly.pdbx_seq_one_letter_code
_entity_poly.pdbx_strand_id
1 'polypeptide(L)'
;MTPLTKSKSEWKSLLPSDRYGVLFEENTERPRTDFRLLWPRTEYHCARCGGHQGHVFKDGPAPTGLRYCNNGLALQFVPETDTLPPLRT
;
A
#
# COMPACT_ATOMS: atom_id res chain seq x y z
N MET A 1 -7.01 17.25 7.99
CA MET A 1 -5.61 17.58 7.64
C MET A 1 -5.62 18.24 6.27
N THR A 2 -4.92 19.37 6.09
CA THR A 2 -4.84 20.06 4.79
C THR A 2 -4.03 19.21 3.80
N PRO A 3 -4.55 18.91 2.60
CA PRO A 3 -3.77 18.24 1.57
C PRO A 3 -2.49 19.03 1.28
N LEU A 4 -1.34 18.36 1.33
CA LEU A 4 -0.07 18.97 0.97
C LEU A 4 0.04 18.98 -0.56
N THR A 5 -0.15 20.14 -1.17
CA THR A 5 0.07 20.34 -2.61
C THR A 5 1.57 20.48 -2.87
N LYS A 6 2.23 19.36 -3.19
CA LYS A 6 3.67 19.30 -3.54
C LYS A 6 3.85 18.60 -4.88
N SER A 7 4.85 19.03 -5.63
CA SER A 7 5.26 18.37 -6.88
C SER A 7 5.89 17.00 -6.63
N LYS A 8 5.97 16.15 -7.66
CA LYS A 8 6.62 14.84 -7.58
C LYS A 8 8.11 14.96 -7.20
N SER A 9 8.83 15.98 -7.67
CA SER A 9 10.24 16.20 -7.33
C SER A 9 10.42 16.57 -5.85
N GLU A 10 9.54 17.40 -5.29
CA GLU A 10 9.52 17.68 -3.85
C GLU A 10 9.19 16.44 -3.03
N TRP A 11 8.22 15.62 -3.46
CA TRP A 11 7.95 14.35 -2.78
C TRP A 11 9.13 13.39 -2.83
N LYS A 12 9.85 13.36 -3.96
CA LYS A 12 11.02 12.50 -4.16
C LYS A 12 12.18 12.88 -3.23
N SER A 13 12.33 14.16 -2.87
CA SER A 13 13.36 14.58 -1.92
C SER A 13 12.96 14.36 -0.45
N LEU A 14 11.67 14.32 -0.14
CA LEU A 14 11.16 14.16 1.22
C LEU A 14 10.97 12.71 1.65
N LEU A 15 10.64 11.82 0.71
CA LEU A 15 10.29 10.43 1.01
C LEU A 15 11.49 9.49 0.82
N PRO A 16 11.62 8.45 1.67
CA PRO A 16 12.44 7.30 1.36
C PRO A 16 12.09 6.74 -0.02
N SER A 17 13.10 6.26 -0.76
CA SER A 17 12.93 5.83 -2.15
C SER A 17 11.91 4.69 -2.30
N ASP A 18 11.84 3.79 -1.33
CA ASP A 18 10.86 2.69 -1.31
C ASP A 18 9.42 3.21 -1.15
N ARG A 19 9.20 4.19 -0.27
CA ARG A 19 7.89 4.85 -0.11
C ARG A 19 7.50 5.64 -1.35
N TYR A 20 8.44 6.39 -1.94
CA TYR A 20 8.18 7.17 -3.14
C TYR A 20 7.78 6.27 -4.31
N GLY A 21 8.52 5.18 -4.51
CA GLY A 21 8.23 4.23 -5.57
C GLY A 21 6.83 3.62 -5.45
N VAL A 22 6.40 3.27 -4.23
CA VAL A 22 5.04 2.74 -4.00
C VAL A 22 3.96 3.80 -4.25
N LEU A 23 4.18 5.01 -3.77
CA LEU A 23 3.15 6.06 -3.82
C LEU A 23 3.03 6.75 -5.19
N PHE A 24 4.09 6.73 -6.01
CA PHE A 24 4.16 7.54 -7.23
C PHE A 24 4.70 6.83 -8.48
N GLU A 25 5.23 5.61 -8.37
CA GLU A 25 5.88 4.86 -9.48
C GLU A 25 5.40 3.40 -9.57
N GLU A 26 4.17 3.12 -9.12
CA GLU A 26 3.49 1.81 -9.27
C GLU A 26 4.20 0.61 -8.61
N ASN A 27 5.14 0.83 -7.69
CA ASN A 27 5.73 -0.27 -6.92
C ASN A 27 4.72 -0.82 -5.90
N THR A 28 4.90 -2.08 -5.49
CA THR A 28 4.05 -2.75 -4.49
C THR A 28 4.56 -2.53 -3.06
N GLU A 29 3.65 -2.39 -2.10
CA GLU A 29 3.99 -2.28 -0.67
C GLU A 29 4.88 -3.44 -0.19
N ARG A 30 5.98 -3.09 0.50
CA ARG A 30 6.83 -4.09 1.12
C ARG A 30 6.11 -4.78 2.28
N PRO A 31 6.00 -6.11 2.27
CA PRO A 31 5.39 -6.80 3.38
C PRO A 31 6.35 -6.95 4.58
N ARG A 32 5.79 -7.26 5.75
CA ARG A 32 6.51 -7.54 6.99
C ARG A 32 5.98 -8.82 7.62
N THR A 33 6.82 -9.48 8.40
CA THR A 33 6.41 -10.68 9.14
C THR A 33 5.50 -10.30 10.31
N ASP A 34 4.40 -11.03 10.42
CA ASP A 34 3.41 -10.95 11.49
C ASP A 34 3.38 -12.28 12.27
N PHE A 35 3.35 -12.19 13.60
CA PHE A 35 3.30 -13.31 14.53
C PHE A 35 2.05 -13.30 15.43
N ARG A 36 1.01 -12.51 15.11
CA ARG A 36 -0.22 -12.38 15.93
C ARG A 36 -0.93 -13.70 16.20
N LEU A 37 -0.79 -14.68 15.30
CA LEU A 37 -1.35 -16.01 15.45
C LEU A 37 -0.32 -17.05 15.89
N LEU A 38 0.81 -16.64 16.48
CA LEU A 38 1.96 -17.47 16.89
C LEU A 38 2.72 -18.17 15.72
N TRP A 39 2.12 -18.22 14.52
CA TRP A 39 2.68 -18.76 13.29
C TRP A 39 3.01 -17.58 12.34
N PRO A 40 4.16 -17.59 11.66
CA PRO A 40 4.58 -16.48 10.82
C PRO A 40 3.66 -16.32 9.62
N ARG A 41 3.11 -15.13 9.47
CA ARG A 41 2.40 -14.66 8.27
C ARG A 41 3.14 -13.46 7.71
N THR A 42 2.84 -13.11 6.47
CA THR A 42 3.45 -11.97 5.79
C THR A 42 2.34 -10.97 5.50
N GLU A 43 2.33 -9.83 6.18
CA GLU A 43 1.30 -8.78 6.03
C GLU A 43 1.85 -7.55 5.32
N TYR A 44 0.99 -6.73 4.73
CA TYR A 44 1.38 -5.45 4.13
C TYR A 44 0.40 -4.34 4.52
N HIS A 45 0.92 -3.11 4.52
CA HIS A 45 0.24 -1.94 5.04
C HIS A 45 0.38 -0.77 4.07
N CYS A 46 -0.63 0.10 4.03
CA CYS A 46 -0.60 1.31 3.21
C CYS A 46 0.69 2.12 3.45
N ALA A 47 1.43 2.41 2.38
CA ALA A 47 2.68 3.17 2.47
C ALA A 47 2.48 4.62 2.99
N ARG A 48 1.26 5.15 2.96
CA ARG A 48 0.92 6.48 3.50
C ARG A 48 0.56 6.45 4.98
N CYS A 49 -0.50 5.74 5.35
CA CYS A 49 -1.07 5.80 6.71
C CYS A 49 -0.71 4.61 7.61
N GLY A 50 -0.09 3.56 7.07
CA GLY A 50 0.24 2.37 7.85
C GLY A 50 -0.95 1.48 8.20
N GLY A 51 -2.15 1.73 7.65
CA GLY A 51 -3.31 0.84 7.83
C GLY A 51 -3.09 -0.54 7.22
N HIS A 52 -3.53 -1.60 7.90
CA HIS A 52 -3.43 -2.99 7.44
C HIS A 52 -4.30 -3.21 6.20
N GLN A 53 -3.71 -3.79 5.15
CA GLN A 53 -4.39 -4.07 3.89
C GLN A 53 -4.70 -5.55 3.72
N GLY A 54 -3.80 -6.42 4.16
CA GLY A 54 -3.95 -7.85 4.01
C GLY A 54 -2.63 -8.61 4.15
N HIS A 55 -2.58 -9.78 3.51
CA HIS A 55 -1.44 -10.68 3.58
C HIS A 55 -0.92 -11.09 2.20
N VAL A 56 0.35 -11.48 2.15
CA VAL A 56 1.04 -11.96 0.94
C VAL A 56 1.39 -13.43 1.11
N PHE A 57 1.06 -14.23 0.10
CA PHE A 57 1.33 -15.66 0.04
C PHE A 57 2.25 -15.97 -1.15
N LYS A 58 3.01 -17.07 -1.06
CA LYS A 58 3.97 -17.52 -2.10
C LYS A 58 3.36 -18.54 -3.08
N ASP A 59 2.04 -18.57 -3.16
CA ASP A 59 1.24 -19.48 -3.99
C ASP A 59 0.59 -18.73 -5.17
N GLY A 60 1.17 -17.60 -5.57
CA GLY A 60 0.69 -16.80 -6.69
C GLY A 60 1.20 -17.31 -8.04
N PRO A 61 0.65 -16.79 -9.15
CA PRO A 61 1.12 -17.09 -10.49
C PRO A 61 2.49 -16.42 -10.78
N ALA A 62 3.17 -16.90 -11.83
CA ALA A 62 4.31 -16.21 -12.42
C ALA A 62 3.89 -14.82 -12.95
N PRO A 63 4.81 -13.83 -13.02
CA PRO A 63 6.25 -13.94 -12.79
C PRO A 63 6.67 -13.81 -11.31
N THR A 64 5.84 -13.23 -10.45
CA THR A 64 6.23 -12.90 -9.08
C THR A 64 6.12 -14.10 -8.14
N GLY A 65 5.21 -15.05 -8.43
CA GLY A 65 4.87 -16.14 -7.51
C GLY A 65 4.14 -15.66 -6.26
N LEU A 66 3.73 -14.39 -6.20
CA LEU A 66 3.13 -13.77 -5.03
C LEU A 66 1.63 -13.55 -5.24
N ARG A 67 0.84 -13.89 -4.23
CA ARG A 67 -0.59 -13.62 -4.15
C ARG A 67 -0.85 -12.61 -3.04
N TYR A 68 -1.31 -11.43 -3.41
CA TYR A 68 -1.74 -10.38 -2.48
C TYR A 68 -3.22 -10.57 -2.18
N CYS A 69 -3.55 -10.91 -0.94
CA CYS A 69 -4.91 -11.06 -0.48
C CYS A 69 -5.33 -9.84 0.33
N ASN A 70 -6.01 -8.92 -0.35
CA ASN A 70 -6.55 -7.68 0.24
C ASN A 70 -7.84 -7.96 1.02
N ASN A 71 -8.02 -7.24 2.12
CA ASN A 71 -9.31 -7.15 2.81
C ASN A 71 -10.19 -6.09 2.12
N GLY A 72 -11.39 -6.47 1.68
CA GLY A 72 -12.34 -5.54 1.06
C GLY A 72 -12.73 -4.37 1.96
N LEU A 73 -12.75 -4.55 3.28
CA LEU A 73 -13.02 -3.46 4.24
C LEU A 73 -11.92 -2.40 4.29
N ALA A 74 -10.69 -2.75 3.88
CA ALA A 74 -9.57 -1.81 3.85
C ALA A 74 -9.59 -0.93 2.58
N LEU A 75 -10.43 -1.27 1.60
CA LEU A 75 -10.49 -0.61 0.31
C LEU A 75 -11.82 0.13 0.11
N GLN A 76 -11.78 1.12 -0.78
CA GLN A 76 -12.97 1.76 -1.34
C GLN A 76 -12.71 1.92 -2.82
N PHE A 77 -13.59 1.35 -3.63
CA PHE A 77 -13.54 1.53 -5.06
C PHE A 77 -14.06 2.94 -5.40
N VAL A 78 -13.31 3.63 -6.25
CA VAL A 78 -13.70 4.92 -6.82
C VAL A 78 -13.51 4.79 -8.34
N PRO A 79 -14.56 4.90 -9.15
CA PRO A 79 -14.44 4.92 -10.61
C PRO A 79 -13.48 6.02 -11.06
N GLU A 80 -12.79 5.81 -12.19
CA GLU A 80 -11.84 6.79 -12.73
C GLU A 80 -12.47 8.15 -13.07
N THR A 81 -13.77 8.13 -13.41
CA THR A 81 -14.55 9.34 -13.71
C THR A 81 -14.94 10.16 -12.48
N ASP A 82 -14.81 9.58 -11.29
CA ASP A 82 -15.30 10.16 -10.04
C ASP A 82 -14.18 10.90 -9.31
N THR A 83 -14.56 11.91 -8.53
CA THR A 83 -13.62 12.62 -7.66
C THR A 83 -13.20 11.76 -6.48
N LEU A 84 -11.90 11.73 -6.17
CA LEU A 84 -11.39 11.00 -5.00
C LEU A 84 -11.98 11.53 -3.69
N PRO A 85 -12.33 10.66 -2.73
CA PRO A 85 -12.81 11.08 -1.42
C PRO A 85 -11.71 11.79 -0.62
N PRO A 86 -12.08 12.57 0.41
CA PRO A 86 -11.09 13.14 1.32
C PRO A 86 -10.26 12.04 1.99
N LEU A 87 -9.04 12.38 2.38
CA LEU A 87 -8.14 11.46 3.08
C LEU A 87 -8.77 11.02 4.41
N ARG A 88 -8.81 9.70 4.62
CA ARG A 88 -9.18 9.11 5.92
C ARG A 88 -8.17 9.56 6.97
N THR A 89 -8.67 10.10 8.08
CA THR A 89 -7.89 10.50 9.28
C THR A 89 -7.61 9.32 10.17
#